data_AF-A0A075I4K3-F1
#
_entry.id   AF-A0A075I4K3-F1
#
_cell.length_a   1.000
_cell.length_b   1.000
_cell.length_c   1.000
_cell.angle_alpha   90.00
_cell.angle_beta   90.00
_cell.angle_gamma   90.00
#
_symmetry.space_group_name_H-M   'P 1'
#
loop_
_entity.id
_entity.type
_entity.pdbx_description
1 polymer ?
#
loop_
_entity_poly.entity_id
_entity_poly.type
_entity_poly.pdbx_seq_one_letter_code
_entity_poly.pdbx_strand_id
1 'polypeptide(L)'
;MADEDGFLIIAGEDPKLDYAIDSIIKRIQDATNGVPAETRAATQDGETIFLRPRPGASRMYPETDIPSISVIPEEIKLAMENIPKSWDESITEIQQRYDLNFQLSEQIFDSEYMELF
;
A
#
# COMPACT_ATOMS: atom_id res chain seq x y z
N MET A 1 17.07 -37.73 -17.97
CA MET A 1 16.11 -37.11 -17.04
C MET A 1 15.94 -38.07 -15.90
N ALA A 2 16.27 -37.65 -14.69
CA ALA A 2 15.94 -38.39 -13.48
C ALA A 2 14.43 -38.27 -13.22
N ASP A 3 13.88 -39.16 -12.39
CA ASP A 3 12.42 -39.23 -12.13
C ASP A 3 11.84 -37.96 -11.45
N GLU A 4 12.70 -37.06 -10.96
CA GLU A 4 12.32 -35.80 -10.31
C GLU A 4 12.50 -34.55 -11.19
N ASP A 5 12.98 -34.72 -12.44
CA ASP A 5 13.18 -33.60 -13.36
C ASP A 5 11.85 -33.12 -13.96
N GLY A 6 11.66 -31.80 -13.99
CA GLY A 6 10.55 -31.14 -14.69
C GLY A 6 10.98 -30.51 -16.02
N PHE A 7 10.03 -30.29 -16.93
CA PHE A 7 10.24 -29.50 -18.14
C PHE A 7 9.10 -28.50 -18.36
N LEU A 8 9.38 -27.43 -19.11
CA LEU A 8 8.42 -26.42 -19.52
C LEU A 8 8.33 -26.41 -21.04
N ILE A 9 7.11 -26.40 -21.58
CA ILE A 9 6.87 -26.17 -23.00
C ILE A 9 6.35 -24.74 -23.14
N ILE A 10 7.01 -23.94 -23.97
CA ILE A 10 6.66 -22.55 -24.22
C ILE A 10 6.47 -22.39 -25.72
N ALA A 11 5.34 -21.84 -26.14
CA ALA A 11 4.99 -21.61 -27.54
C ALA A 11 4.51 -20.17 -27.71
N GLY A 12 5.04 -19.48 -28.72
CA GLY A 12 4.74 -18.07 -28.99
C GLY A 12 5.53 -17.54 -30.17
N GLU A 13 5.42 -16.24 -30.45
CA GLU A 13 6.14 -15.56 -31.53
C GLU A 13 7.58 -15.22 -31.16
N ASP A 14 8.48 -15.35 -32.13
CA ASP A 14 9.92 -15.49 -31.93
C ASP A 14 10.66 -14.34 -31.19
N PRO A 15 10.34 -13.04 -31.29
CA PRO A 15 11.11 -12.08 -30.49
C PRO A 15 10.69 -12.04 -29.01
N LYS A 16 9.50 -12.55 -28.65
CA LYS A 16 9.00 -12.54 -27.27
C LYS A 16 9.38 -13.79 -26.49
N LEU A 17 9.67 -14.88 -27.21
CA LEU A 17 9.92 -16.19 -26.62
C LEU A 17 11.23 -16.20 -25.83
N ASP A 18 12.29 -15.62 -26.39
CA ASP A 18 13.61 -15.53 -25.73
C ASP A 18 13.52 -14.80 -24.38
N TYR A 19 12.87 -13.63 -24.36
CA TYR A 19 12.69 -12.85 -23.12
C TYR A 19 11.89 -13.61 -22.05
N ALA A 20 10.86 -14.35 -22.46
CA ALA A 20 10.06 -15.16 -21.56
C ALA A 20 10.88 -16.33 -20.99
N ILE A 21 11.65 -17.03 -21.83
CA ILE A 21 12.54 -18.12 -21.41
C ILE A 21 13.56 -17.63 -20.39
N ASP A 22 14.26 -16.53 -20.67
CA ASP A 22 15.27 -15.95 -19.77
C ASP A 22 14.66 -15.56 -18.41
N SER A 23 13.47 -14.97 -18.43
CA SER A 23 12.74 -14.57 -17.22
C SER A 23 12.34 -15.78 -16.36
N ILE A 24 11.89 -16.88 -16.98
CA ILE A 24 11.52 -18.11 -16.29
C ILE A 24 12.75 -18.79 -15.71
N ILE A 25 13.84 -18.92 -16.48
CA ILE A 25 15.10 -19.51 -16.01
C ILE A 25 15.61 -18.73 -14.79
N LYS A 26 15.63 -17.40 -14.87
CA LYS A 26 16.04 -16.54 -13.75
C LYS A 26 15.16 -16.75 -12.52
N ARG A 27 13.83 -16.85 -12.70
CA ARG A 27 12.90 -17.10 -11.59
C ARG A 27 13.16 -18.44 -10.90
N ILE A 28 13.42 -19.50 -11.68
CA ILE A 28 13.74 -20.83 -11.15
C ILE A 28 15.06 -20.75 -10.36
N GLN A 29 16.09 -20.11 -10.92
CA GLN A 29 17.36 -19.91 -10.23
C GLN A 29 17.20 -19.13 -8.92
N ASP A 30 16.49 -18.00 -8.94
CA ASP A 30 16.23 -17.19 -7.74
C ASP A 30 15.47 -17.99 -6.67
N ALA A 31 14.52 -18.84 -7.07
CA ALA A 31 13.76 -19.69 -6.16
C ALA A 31 14.62 -20.73 -5.44
N THR A 32 15.72 -21.20 -6.05
CA THR A 32 16.67 -22.10 -5.37
C THR A 32 17.41 -21.40 -4.22
N ASN A 33 17.50 -20.07 -4.24
CA ASN A 33 18.10 -19.26 -3.17
C ASN A 33 17.08 -18.80 -2.12
N GLY A 34 15.81 -19.19 -2.23
CA GLY A 34 14.73 -18.82 -1.31
C GLY A 34 13.67 -17.90 -1.94
N VAL A 35 12.95 -17.15 -1.11
CA VAL A 35 11.86 -16.27 -1.58
C VAL A 35 12.44 -15.01 -2.24
N PRO A 36 12.18 -14.75 -3.53
CA PRO A 36 12.78 -13.61 -4.23
C PRO A 36 12.22 -12.26 -3.73
N ALA A 37 13.09 -11.25 -3.75
CA ALA A 37 12.76 -9.88 -3.37
C ALA A 37 11.97 -9.16 -4.47
N GLU A 38 10.65 -9.02 -4.29
CA GLU A 38 9.77 -8.43 -5.31
C GLU A 38 8.65 -7.56 -4.72
N THR A 39 8.01 -6.78 -5.58
CA THR A 39 6.78 -6.05 -5.28
C THR A 39 5.59 -6.84 -5.83
N ARG A 40 4.56 -7.05 -5.00
CA ARG A 40 3.37 -7.85 -5.31
C ARG A 40 2.11 -7.03 -5.07
N ALA A 41 1.07 -7.27 -5.86
CA ALA A 41 -0.27 -6.71 -5.64
C ALA A 41 -1.10 -7.67 -4.78
N ALA A 42 -1.98 -7.12 -3.93
CA ALA A 42 -3.03 -7.90 -3.30
C ALA A 42 -4.14 -8.25 -4.30
N THR A 43 -4.71 -9.44 -4.16
CA THR A 43 -5.90 -9.89 -4.91
C THR A 43 -7.13 -9.88 -4.00
N GLN A 44 -8.33 -9.92 -4.58
CA GLN A 44 -9.58 -9.97 -3.81
C GLN A 44 -9.70 -11.23 -2.95
N ASP A 45 -9.10 -12.33 -3.39
CA ASP A 45 -9.12 -13.62 -2.69
C ASP A 45 -8.08 -13.71 -1.55
N GLY A 46 -7.38 -12.61 -1.25
CA GLY A 46 -6.35 -12.56 -0.21
C GLY A 46 -4.99 -13.11 -0.61
N GLU A 47 -4.83 -13.56 -1.86
CA GLU A 47 -3.54 -13.92 -2.43
C GLU A 47 -2.78 -12.69 -2.95
N THR A 48 -1.58 -12.91 -3.47
CA THR A 48 -0.78 -11.86 -4.09
C THR A 48 -0.26 -12.27 -5.46
N ILE A 49 -0.11 -11.31 -6.38
CA ILE A 49 0.46 -11.53 -7.70
C ILE A 49 1.72 -10.68 -7.92
N PHE A 50 2.69 -11.20 -8.67
CA PHE A 50 3.89 -10.46 -9.03
C PHE A 50 3.52 -9.19 -9.82
N LEU A 51 4.09 -8.05 -9.43
CA LEU A 51 3.98 -6.80 -10.19
C LEU A 51 5.29 -6.44 -10.89
N ARG A 52 6.36 -6.34 -10.10
CA ARG A 52 7.68 -5.89 -10.58
C ARG A 52 8.79 -6.32 -9.62
N PRO A 53 10.04 -6.36 -10.07
CA PRO A 53 11.19 -6.48 -9.17
C PRO A 53 11.19 -5.35 -8.14
N ARG A 54 11.71 -5.62 -6.94
CA ARG A 54 11.80 -4.62 -5.89
C ARG A 54 12.61 -3.41 -6.38
N PRO A 55 12.10 -2.16 -6.24
CA PRO A 55 12.88 -0.97 -6.55
C PRO A 55 14.19 -0.95 -5.76
N GLY A 56 15.25 -0.44 -6.37
CA GLY A 56 16.50 -0.15 -5.67
C GLY A 56 16.33 0.96 -4.63
N ALA A 57 17.36 1.18 -3.82
CA ALA A 57 17.35 2.25 -2.82
C ALA A 57 17.19 3.62 -3.49
N SER A 58 16.25 4.42 -2.98
CA SER A 58 16.07 5.81 -3.41
C SER A 58 17.28 6.65 -2.98
N ARG A 59 17.82 7.43 -3.90
CA ARG A 59 18.81 8.48 -3.59
C ARG A 59 18.06 9.78 -3.32
N MET A 60 18.35 10.42 -2.19
CA MET A 60 17.75 11.72 -1.85
C MET A 60 18.83 12.80 -1.88
N TYR A 61 18.46 13.97 -2.41
CA TYR A 61 19.22 15.21 -2.31
C TYR A 61 18.28 16.29 -1.75
N PRO A 62 18.79 17.29 -1.03
CA PRO A 62 17.96 18.40 -0.55
C PRO A 62 17.26 19.10 -1.71
N GLU A 63 15.97 19.37 -1.56
CA GLU A 63 15.19 20.21 -2.47
C GLU A 63 15.61 21.67 -2.27
N THR A 64 16.37 22.24 -3.20
CA THR A 64 16.98 23.56 -3.06
C THR A 64 16.05 24.71 -3.44
N ASP A 65 14.97 24.42 -4.18
CA ASP A 65 14.02 25.44 -4.62
C ASP A 65 13.05 25.84 -3.49
N ILE A 66 12.99 25.06 -2.42
CA ILE A 66 12.13 25.29 -1.25
C ILE A 66 13.00 25.75 -0.07
N PRO A 67 12.74 26.95 0.49
CA PRO A 67 13.38 27.40 1.72
C PRO A 67 13.09 26.46 2.90
N SER A 68 14.02 26.37 3.84
CA SER A 68 13.82 25.61 5.07
C SER A 68 12.64 26.17 5.89
N ILE A 69 11.70 25.32 6.26
CA ILE A 69 10.56 25.66 7.12
C ILE A 69 10.97 25.42 8.58
N SER A 70 10.96 26.48 9.40
CA SER A 70 11.16 26.38 10.84
C SER A 70 9.82 26.21 11.54
N VAL A 71 9.69 25.20 12.39
CA VAL A 71 8.50 24.97 13.21
C VAL A 71 8.76 25.52 14.61
N ILE A 72 8.03 26.56 15.02
CA ILE A 72 8.24 27.20 16.33
C ILE A 72 7.42 26.51 17.44
N PRO A 73 7.86 26.57 18.71
CA PRO A 73 7.14 25.94 19.83
C PRO A 73 5.67 26.36 19.95
N GLU A 74 5.35 27.60 19.62
CA GLU A 74 3.99 28.13 19.65
C GLU A 74 3.08 27.47 18.60
N GLU A 75 3.60 27.16 17.40
CA GLU A 75 2.86 26.44 16.35
C GLU A 75 2.58 25.00 16.78
N ILE A 76 3.55 24.34 17.42
CA ILE A 76 3.37 22.99 17.98
C ILE A 76 2.28 23.01 19.05
N LYS A 77 2.35 23.99 19.97
CA LYS A 77 1.36 24.13 21.04
C LYS A 77 -0.04 24.35 20.46
N LEU A 78 -0.18 25.24 19.47
CA LEU A 78 -1.44 25.49 18.80
C LEU A 78 -1.97 24.23 18.10
N ALA A 79 -1.11 23.47 17.40
CA ALA A 79 -1.51 22.22 16.76
C ALA A 79 -1.98 21.16 17.78
N MET A 80 -1.30 21.05 18.92
CA MET A 80 -1.68 20.13 20.00
C MET A 80 -3.02 20.49 20.64
N GLU A 81 -3.32 21.77 20.80
CA GLU A 81 -4.60 22.26 21.35
C GLU A 81 -5.77 22.04 20.37
N ASN A 82 -5.50 21.85 19.08
CA ASN A 82 -6.50 21.70 18.02
C ASN A 82 -6.48 20.29 17.38
N ILE A 83 -6.01 19.27 18.09
CA ILE A 83 -6.09 17.89 17.61
C ILE A 83 -7.57 17.51 17.44
N PRO A 84 -8.01 17.09 16.24
CA PRO A 84 -9.39 16.67 16.04
C PRO A 84 -9.68 15.40 16.84
N LYS A 85 -10.94 15.22 17.20
CA LYS A 85 -11.40 14.02 17.89
C LYS A 85 -11.08 12.77 17.08
N SER A 86 -10.79 11.68 17.76
CA SER A 86 -10.63 10.38 17.10
C SER A 86 -11.94 9.94 16.44
N TRP A 87 -11.84 8.94 15.56
CA TRP A 87 -13.00 8.31 14.92
C TRP A 87 -14.03 7.84 15.96
N ASP A 88 -13.57 7.09 16.96
CA ASP A 88 -14.42 6.52 18.01
C ASP A 88 -15.12 7.60 18.86
N GLU A 89 -14.37 8.65 19.24
CA GLU A 89 -14.93 9.78 20.00
C GLU A 89 -15.97 10.55 19.18
N SER A 90 -15.71 10.76 17.90
CA SER A 90 -16.62 11.47 17.00
C SER A 90 -17.93 10.70 16.81
N ILE A 91 -17.87 9.39 16.58
CA ILE A 91 -19.07 8.55 16.49
C ILE A 91 -19.84 8.55 17.80
N THR A 92 -19.14 8.37 18.93
CA THR A 92 -19.75 8.37 20.26
C THR A 92 -20.50 9.67 20.54
N GLU A 93 -19.94 10.81 20.13
CA GLU A 93 -20.59 12.11 20.26
C GLU A 93 -21.88 12.21 19.44
N ILE A 94 -21.89 11.73 18.19
CA ILE A 94 -23.10 11.71 17.35
C ILE A 94 -24.16 10.80 17.99
N GLN A 95 -23.77 9.63 18.47
CA GLN A 95 -24.67 8.70 19.17
C GLN A 95 -25.34 9.39 20.37
N GLN A 96 -24.54 10.07 21.20
CA GLN A 96 -25.03 10.75 22.40
C GLN A 96 -25.87 11.99 22.07
N ARG A 97 -25.50 12.76 21.05
CA ARG A 97 -26.18 14.00 20.66
C ARG A 97 -27.55 13.74 20.05
N TYR A 98 -27.66 12.73 19.20
CA TYR A 98 -28.86 12.44 18.42
C TYR A 98 -29.62 11.19 18.89
N ASP A 99 -29.17 10.53 19.95
CA ASP A 99 -29.72 9.26 20.47
C ASP A 99 -29.80 8.18 19.38
N LEU A 100 -28.70 8.04 18.64
CA LEU A 100 -28.58 7.12 17.51
C LEU A 100 -27.78 5.88 17.88
N ASN A 101 -28.08 4.78 17.19
CA ASN A 101 -27.25 3.58 17.27
C ASN A 101 -25.91 3.79 16.51
N PHE A 102 -24.95 2.91 16.76
CA PHE A 102 -23.61 3.01 16.18
C PHE A 102 -23.63 3.09 14.65
N GLN A 103 -24.45 2.26 14.00
CA GLN A 103 -24.53 2.19 12.54
C GLN A 103 -24.99 3.51 11.92
N LEU A 104 -26.04 4.13 12.46
CA LEU A 104 -26.54 5.41 11.96
C LEU A 104 -25.55 6.55 12.23
N SER A 105 -24.89 6.54 13.38
CA SER A 105 -23.86 7.52 13.71
C SER A 105 -22.62 7.41 12.84
N GLU A 106 -22.17 6.19 12.54
CA GLU A 106 -21.08 5.95 11.59
C GLU A 106 -21.44 6.42 10.19
N GLN A 107 -22.67 6.15 9.72
CA GLN A 107 -23.15 6.62 8.43
C GLN A 107 -23.21 8.14 8.31
N ILE A 108 -23.59 8.84 9.40
CA ILE A 108 -23.56 10.30 9.43
C ILE A 108 -22.11 10.80 9.42
N PHE A 109 -21.22 10.18 10.20
CA PHE A 109 -19.80 10.55 10.27
C PHE A 109 -19.10 10.40 8.91
N ASP A 110 -19.37 9.33 8.18
CA ASP A 110 -18.80 9.05 6.85
C ASP A 110 -19.53 9.77 5.71
N SER A 111 -20.54 10.60 6.03
CA SER A 111 -21.34 11.31 5.04
C SER A 111 -20.67 12.61 4.59
N GLU A 112 -20.84 12.95 3.30
CA GLU A 112 -20.55 14.29 2.78
C GLU A 112 -21.39 15.39 3.47
N TYR A 113 -22.49 15.02 4.16
CA TYR A 113 -23.37 15.93 4.89
C TYR A 113 -23.07 16.01 6.38
N MET A 114 -21.94 15.46 6.86
CA MET A 114 -21.57 15.45 8.28
C MET A 114 -21.66 16.84 8.92
N GLU A 115 -21.32 17.92 8.20
CA GLU A 115 -21.40 19.29 8.71
C GLU A 115 -22.82 19.78 9.07
N LEU A 116 -23.88 19.08 8.61
CA LEU A 116 -25.26 19.39 8.97
C LEU A 116 -25.69 18.80 10.32
N PHE A 117 -24.85 17.97 10.94
CA PHE A 117 -25.11 17.23 12.19
C PHE A 117 -24.06 17.58 13.28
#